data_AF-A0A1F2EUD3-F1
#
_entry.id   AF-A0A1F2EUD3-F1
#
_cell.length_a   1.000
_cell.length_b   1.000
_cell.length_c   1.000
_cell.angle_alpha   90.00
_cell.angle_beta   90.00
_cell.angle_gamma   90.00
#
_symmetry.space_group_name_H-M   'P 1'
#
loop_
_entity.id
_entity.type
_entity.pdbx_description
1 polymer ?
#
loop_
_entity_poly.entity_id
_entity_poly.type
_entity_poly.pdbx_seq_one_letter_code
_entity_poly.pdbx_strand_id
1 'polypeptide(L)'
;MRMRGAESTGTSTARLPVMLSATLATTLVLAGCASQDPAVPVPAEQSEPVVVGADARIAQQAVMAEVYAGALERRGREAAPVVEVPADERMLAVQSGTVTLSFGCTGELLGLIDPATARELAEEYLADDDPGKALSAEWRDRVYGAMSAALPGEIMATDPSNAQGCGREDGLDEDEAAALEARADEDPGAVLPQHIVPFYLKPALTRADRVNVLNRVAGSLSTEELDDLTTRATAGENPSEVAAEWLDTSRFTTG
;
A
#
# COMPACT_ATOMS: atom_id res chain seq x y z
N MET A 1 6.23 26.82 63.40
CA MET A 1 6.21 26.08 64.68
C MET A 1 4.91 26.42 65.39
N ARG A 2 3.99 25.45 65.53
CA ARG A 2 2.74 25.42 66.33
C ARG A 2 1.61 26.39 65.94
N MET A 3 0.33 26.04 65.95
CA MET A 3 -0.42 24.79 66.08
C MET A 3 -1.85 25.03 65.55
N ARG A 4 -2.49 23.95 65.09
CA ARG A 4 -3.92 23.78 64.74
C ARG A 4 -4.86 23.93 65.93
N GLY A 5 -6.15 24.13 65.60
CA GLY A 5 -7.34 23.72 66.39
C GLY A 5 -8.21 24.91 66.79
N ALA A 6 -9.54 24.88 66.78
CA ALA A 6 -10.49 23.78 66.61
C ALA A 6 -11.89 24.35 66.26
N GLU A 7 -12.73 23.46 65.72
CA GLU A 7 -14.15 23.64 65.42
C GLU A 7 -15.02 23.87 66.66
N SER A 8 -16.22 24.46 66.48
CA SER A 8 -17.52 23.80 66.74
C SER A 8 -18.63 24.73 67.26
N THR A 9 -19.73 24.72 66.50
CA THR A 9 -21.16 24.71 66.90
C THR A 9 -21.83 25.92 67.58
N GLY A 10 -22.89 26.40 66.92
CA GLY A 10 -23.95 27.20 67.53
C GLY A 10 -25.19 27.28 66.62
N THR A 11 -26.20 26.48 66.94
CA THR A 11 -27.47 26.21 66.25
C THR A 11 -28.55 27.30 66.35
N SER A 12 -29.60 27.13 65.53
CA SER A 12 -31.01 27.57 65.72
C SER A 12 -31.34 28.97 65.17
N THR A 13 -32.46 29.27 64.50
CA THR A 13 -33.85 28.81 64.63
C THR A 13 -34.70 29.17 63.37
N ALA A 14 -35.54 28.23 62.95
CA ALA A 14 -36.98 28.30 62.60
C ALA A 14 -37.62 29.43 61.72
N ARG A 15 -38.25 28.95 60.61
CA ARG A 15 -39.69 29.05 60.18
C ARG A 15 -40.23 30.45 59.80
N LEU A 16 -41.05 30.72 58.77
CA LEU A 16 -42.06 30.10 57.87
C LEU A 16 -42.35 31.16 56.74
N PRO A 17 -43.26 31.07 55.75
CA PRO A 17 -44.09 29.97 55.23
C PRO A 17 -44.13 29.80 53.68
N VAL A 18 -44.72 28.66 53.31
CA VAL A 18 -45.43 28.28 52.07
C VAL A 18 -45.89 29.42 51.15
N MET A 19 -45.55 29.34 49.86
CA MET A 19 -46.50 29.59 48.76
C MET A 19 -46.18 28.71 47.54
N LEU A 20 -47.28 28.26 46.96
CA LEU A 20 -47.47 27.21 45.97
C LEU A 20 -47.38 27.80 44.55
N SER A 21 -46.43 27.33 43.72
CA SER A 21 -46.43 27.62 42.28
C SER A 21 -45.79 26.45 41.52
N ALA A 22 -46.63 25.46 41.16
CA ALA A 22 -46.26 24.38 40.28
C ALA A 22 -46.34 24.86 38.82
N THR A 23 -45.19 25.10 38.19
CA THR A 23 -45.05 25.20 36.74
C THR A 23 -44.20 24.03 36.27
N LEU A 24 -44.86 22.95 35.84
CA LEU A 24 -44.23 21.89 35.06
C LEU A 24 -43.90 22.46 33.67
N ALA A 25 -42.68 22.95 33.49
CA ALA A 25 -42.10 23.17 32.17
C ALA A 25 -41.47 21.84 31.72
N THR A 26 -42.24 21.02 31.03
CA THR A 26 -41.75 19.79 30.39
C THR A 26 -40.93 20.18 29.16
N THR A 27 -39.63 20.42 29.34
CA THR A 27 -38.69 20.46 28.23
C THR A 27 -38.47 19.03 27.74
N LEU A 28 -39.12 18.68 26.63
CA LEU A 28 -38.82 17.47 25.87
C LEU A 28 -37.37 17.59 25.36
N VAL A 29 -36.43 16.96 26.07
CA VAL A 29 -35.09 16.71 25.54
C VAL A 29 -35.24 15.56 24.53
N LEU A 30 -35.39 15.91 23.25
CA LEU A 30 -35.16 14.97 22.14
C LEU A 30 -33.65 14.75 22.02
N ALA A 31 -33.08 13.96 22.93
CA ALA A 31 -31.72 13.46 22.79
C ALA A 31 -31.75 11.94 22.64
N GLY A 32 -31.20 11.46 21.53
CA GLY A 32 -30.62 10.12 21.45
C GLY A 32 -31.51 9.05 20.84
N CYS A 33 -31.67 9.06 19.52
CA CYS A 33 -32.01 7.86 18.74
C CYS A 33 -31.07 7.69 17.53
N ALA A 34 -29.78 8.01 17.70
CA ALA A 34 -28.79 7.88 16.62
C ALA A 34 -27.57 7.00 17.00
N SER A 35 -27.61 6.30 18.13
CA SER A 35 -26.43 5.62 18.70
C SER A 35 -26.58 4.11 18.84
N GLN A 36 -27.43 3.45 18.05
CA GLN A 36 -27.66 2.01 18.13
C GLN A 36 -27.46 1.26 16.81
N ASP A 37 -26.81 1.86 15.81
CA ASP A 37 -26.30 1.05 14.71
C ASP A 37 -25.17 0.15 15.27
N PRO A 38 -25.30 -1.19 15.20
CA PRO A 38 -24.19 -2.06 15.55
C PRO A 38 -23.03 -1.74 14.61
N ALA A 39 -21.93 -1.23 15.17
CA ALA A 39 -20.73 -1.01 14.40
C ALA A 39 -20.32 -2.33 13.74
N VAL A 40 -20.15 -2.32 12.42
CA VAL A 40 -19.58 -3.47 11.70
C VAL A 40 -18.20 -3.74 12.31
N PRO A 41 -17.93 -4.96 12.82
CA PRO A 41 -16.62 -5.27 13.40
C PRO A 41 -15.52 -5.02 12.38
N VAL A 42 -14.54 -4.20 12.75
CA VAL A 42 -13.33 -4.02 11.94
C VAL A 42 -12.48 -5.28 12.10
N PRO A 43 -12.03 -5.94 11.02
CA PRO A 43 -11.11 -7.06 11.10
C PRO A 43 -9.85 -6.67 11.88
N ALA A 44 -9.35 -7.55 12.75
CA ALA A 44 -8.19 -7.25 13.60
C ALA A 44 -6.93 -6.95 12.75
N GLU A 45 -6.81 -7.62 11.61
CA GLU A 45 -5.73 -7.49 10.61
C GLU A 45 -5.63 -6.06 10.05
N GLN A 46 -6.71 -5.27 10.11
CA GLN A 46 -6.70 -3.86 9.66
C GLN A 46 -6.09 -2.90 10.69
N SER A 47 -5.90 -3.36 11.92
CA SER A 47 -5.24 -2.61 12.99
C SER A 47 -3.80 -3.06 13.26
N GLU A 48 -3.39 -4.19 12.70
CA GLU A 48 -2.02 -4.68 12.82
C GLU A 48 -1.05 -3.85 11.97
N PRO A 49 0.22 -3.68 12.42
CA PRO A 49 1.25 -3.08 11.59
C PRO A 49 1.40 -3.82 10.26
N VAL A 50 1.50 -3.06 9.17
CA VAL A 50 1.69 -3.63 7.84
C VAL A 50 3.14 -4.11 7.72
N VAL A 51 3.33 -5.39 7.43
CA VAL A 51 4.65 -5.96 7.17
C VAL A 51 4.90 -5.92 5.66
N VAL A 52 5.92 -5.17 5.22
CA VAL A 52 6.32 -5.11 3.82
C VAL A 52 7.41 -6.15 3.56
N GLY A 53 7.20 -7.05 2.60
CA GLY A 53 8.18 -8.05 2.17
C GLY A 53 8.78 -7.70 0.82
N ALA A 54 10.11 -7.80 0.69
CA ALA A 54 10.82 -7.55 -0.56
C ALA A 54 12.21 -8.22 -0.58
N ASP A 55 12.79 -8.39 -1.76
CA ASP A 55 14.16 -8.89 -1.91
C ASP A 55 15.13 -7.71 -1.81
N ALA A 56 15.59 -7.36 -0.60
CA ALA A 56 16.42 -6.17 -0.38
C ALA A 56 17.85 -6.35 -0.91
N ARG A 57 18.19 -7.51 -1.48
CA ARG A 57 19.43 -7.70 -2.26
C ARG A 57 19.33 -7.07 -3.65
N ILE A 58 18.13 -6.80 -4.14
CA ILE A 58 17.87 -6.07 -5.39
C ILE A 58 17.64 -4.61 -5.02
N ALA A 59 18.50 -3.71 -5.49
CA ALA A 59 18.49 -2.29 -5.12
C ALA A 59 17.12 -1.62 -5.32
N GLN A 60 16.48 -1.87 -6.47
CA GLN A 60 15.13 -1.39 -6.78
C GLN A 60 14.10 -1.86 -5.74
N GLN A 61 14.13 -3.14 -5.35
CA GLN A 61 13.22 -3.67 -4.34
C GLN A 61 13.54 -3.16 -2.94
N ALA A 62 14.81 -3.00 -2.59
CA ALA A 62 15.21 -2.44 -1.31
C ALA A 62 14.64 -1.02 -1.12
N VAL A 63 14.82 -0.12 -2.11
CA VAL A 63 14.31 1.25 -2.02
C VAL A 63 12.79 1.31 -2.10
N MET A 64 12.16 0.51 -2.96
CA MET A 64 10.71 0.50 -3.07
C MET A 64 10.00 -0.05 -1.84
N ALA A 65 10.60 -1.01 -1.13
CA ALA A 65 10.05 -1.50 0.15
C ALA A 65 10.00 -0.38 1.20
N GLU A 66 11.05 0.43 1.26
CA GLU A 66 11.13 1.60 2.14
C GLU A 66 10.17 2.71 1.68
N VAL A 67 9.96 2.89 0.38
CA VAL A 67 8.92 3.81 -0.14
C VAL A 67 7.54 3.39 0.36
N TYR A 68 7.17 2.11 0.27
CA TYR A 68 5.87 1.65 0.74
C TYR A 68 5.74 1.75 2.27
N ALA A 69 6.74 1.31 3.03
CA ALA A 69 6.75 1.41 4.50
C ALA A 69 6.66 2.87 4.95
N GLY A 70 7.49 3.76 4.38
CA GLY A 70 7.48 5.19 4.70
C GLY A 70 6.21 5.91 4.27
N ALA A 71 5.57 5.49 3.18
CA ALA A 71 4.29 6.02 2.71
C ALA A 71 3.14 5.64 3.66
N LEU A 72 3.13 4.40 4.17
CA LEU A 72 2.15 3.94 5.17
C LEU A 72 2.25 4.78 6.44
N GLU A 73 3.47 4.95 6.96
CA GLU A 73 3.76 5.75 8.16
C GLU A 73 3.31 7.22 8.00
N ARG A 74 3.62 7.85 6.86
CA ARG A 74 3.19 9.24 6.56
C ARG A 74 1.68 9.42 6.51
N ARG A 75 0.92 8.35 6.29
CA ARG A 75 -0.55 8.34 6.30
C ARG A 75 -1.14 7.78 7.59
N GLY A 76 -0.31 7.53 8.60
CA GLY A 76 -0.72 7.07 9.93
C GLY A 76 -1.10 5.58 9.98
N ARG A 77 -0.68 4.79 8.99
CA ARG A 77 -0.76 3.32 9.03
C ARG A 77 0.60 2.79 9.47
N GLU A 78 0.65 2.21 10.66
CA GLU A 78 1.89 1.64 11.21
C GLU A 78 2.44 0.56 10.27
N ALA A 79 3.75 0.60 10.02
CA ALA A 79 4.49 -0.36 9.23
C ALA A 79 5.59 -0.99 10.10
N ALA A 80 5.67 -2.32 10.06
CA ALA A 80 6.79 -3.04 10.66
C ALA A 80 8.06 -2.87 9.81
N PRO A 81 9.26 -3.15 10.36
CA PRO A 81 10.48 -3.21 9.56
C PRO A 81 10.32 -4.14 8.35
N VAL A 82 10.92 -3.75 7.23
CA VAL A 82 10.91 -4.54 5.99
C VAL A 82 11.48 -5.94 6.27
N VAL A 83 10.79 -6.95 5.76
CA VAL A 83 11.20 -8.35 5.85
C VAL A 83 11.84 -8.77 4.53
N GLU A 84 13.02 -9.37 4.62
CA GLU A 84 13.72 -9.96 3.47
C GLU A 84 12.94 -11.18 2.95
N VAL A 85 12.52 -11.11 1.70
CA VAL A 85 11.80 -12.18 1.00
C VAL A 85 12.36 -12.30 -0.42
N PRO A 86 12.88 -13.46 -0.84
CA PRO A 86 13.33 -13.66 -2.21
C PRO A 86 12.25 -13.30 -3.23
N ALA A 87 12.65 -12.70 -4.36
CA ALA A 87 11.70 -12.14 -5.33
C ALA A 87 10.62 -13.15 -5.80
N ASP A 88 11.00 -14.41 -5.99
CA ASP A 88 10.15 -15.53 -6.42
C ASP A 88 9.26 -16.10 -5.29
N GLU A 89 9.54 -15.77 -4.02
CA GLU A 89 8.77 -16.23 -2.86
C GLU A 89 7.76 -15.19 -2.35
N ARG A 90 7.80 -13.94 -2.85
CA ARG A 90 6.95 -12.82 -2.38
C ARG A 90 5.46 -13.12 -2.39
N MET A 91 4.96 -13.79 -3.44
CA MET A 91 3.56 -14.18 -3.55
C MET A 91 3.16 -15.17 -2.44
N LEU A 92 3.99 -16.19 -2.19
CA LEU A 92 3.79 -17.16 -1.12
C LEU A 92 3.91 -16.52 0.27
N ALA A 93 4.83 -15.56 0.45
CA ALA A 93 4.99 -14.84 1.70
C ALA A 93 3.73 -14.02 2.06
N VAL A 94 3.11 -13.37 1.07
CA VAL A 94 1.82 -12.69 1.27
C VAL A 94 0.69 -13.70 1.50
N GLN A 95 0.62 -14.77 0.70
CA GLN A 95 -0.43 -15.79 0.83
C GLN A 95 -0.44 -16.46 2.21
N SER A 96 0.74 -16.72 2.76
CA SER A 96 0.91 -17.34 4.07
C SER A 96 0.71 -16.36 5.25
N GLY A 97 0.61 -15.06 4.97
CA GLY A 97 0.58 -14.01 5.99
C GLY A 97 1.92 -13.78 6.69
N THR A 98 3.02 -14.29 6.14
CA THR A 98 4.39 -13.99 6.63
C THR A 98 4.68 -12.51 6.49
N VAL A 99 4.20 -11.90 5.39
CA VAL A 99 4.18 -10.46 5.19
C VAL A 99 2.78 -10.03 4.78
N THR A 100 2.41 -8.78 5.07
CA THR A 100 1.08 -8.24 4.77
C THR A 100 0.99 -7.75 3.33
N LEU A 101 2.06 -7.13 2.85
CA LEU A 101 2.15 -6.41 1.59
C LEU A 101 3.46 -6.77 0.90
N SER A 102 3.41 -6.98 -0.41
CA SER A 102 4.61 -7.06 -1.24
C SER A 102 4.40 -6.40 -2.60
N PHE A 103 5.52 -6.34 -3.30
CA PHE A 103 5.78 -5.79 -4.62
C PHE A 103 5.77 -6.74 -5.79
N GLY A 104 5.59 -6.26 -7.02
CA GLY A 104 6.19 -6.91 -8.19
C GLY A 104 5.98 -6.09 -9.44
N CYS A 105 6.40 -6.64 -10.57
CA CYS A 105 6.07 -6.08 -11.87
C CYS A 105 5.02 -6.94 -12.56
N THR A 106 4.09 -6.31 -13.28
CA THR A 106 2.93 -7.00 -13.88
C THR A 106 3.31 -8.21 -14.75
N GLY A 107 4.25 -8.07 -15.69
CA GLY A 107 4.74 -9.18 -16.51
C GLY A 107 5.46 -10.26 -15.71
N GLU A 108 6.38 -9.87 -14.82
CA GLU A 108 7.10 -10.76 -13.90
C GLU A 108 6.15 -11.63 -13.06
N LEU A 109 5.20 -10.99 -12.37
CA LEU A 109 4.21 -11.68 -11.54
C LEU A 109 3.31 -12.60 -12.37
N LEU A 110 2.88 -12.18 -13.56
CA LEU A 110 2.10 -13.05 -14.45
C LEU A 110 2.90 -14.29 -14.86
N GLY A 111 4.17 -14.13 -15.22
CA GLY A 111 5.07 -15.24 -15.55
C GLY A 111 5.25 -16.24 -14.40
N LEU A 112 5.28 -15.75 -13.15
CA LEU A 112 5.40 -16.59 -11.96
C LEU A 112 4.09 -17.33 -11.61
N ILE A 113 2.94 -16.67 -11.74
CA ILE A 113 1.65 -17.19 -11.24
C ILE A 113 0.93 -18.01 -12.32
N ASP A 114 0.95 -17.55 -13.56
CA ASP A 114 0.30 -18.18 -14.70
C ASP A 114 1.18 -18.10 -15.97
N PRO A 115 2.23 -18.95 -16.04
CA PRO A 115 3.16 -18.98 -17.17
C PRO A 115 2.52 -19.41 -18.49
N ALA A 116 1.31 -20.01 -18.46
CA ALA A 116 0.60 -20.38 -19.68
C ALA A 116 -0.02 -19.12 -20.32
N THR A 117 -0.80 -18.36 -19.54
CA THR A 117 -1.37 -17.09 -19.99
C THR A 117 -0.27 -16.07 -20.33
N ALA A 118 0.83 -16.05 -19.57
CA ALA A 118 1.99 -15.21 -19.89
C ALA A 118 2.53 -15.49 -21.30
N ARG A 119 2.63 -16.77 -21.69
CA ARG A 119 3.16 -17.18 -23.00
C ARG A 119 2.22 -16.80 -24.14
N GLU A 120 0.92 -16.99 -23.96
CA GLU A 120 -0.07 -16.54 -24.95
C GLU A 120 0.03 -15.03 -25.18
N LEU A 121 0.09 -14.24 -24.10
CA LEU A 121 0.27 -12.78 -24.23
C LEU A 121 1.63 -12.39 -24.78
N ALA A 122 2.70 -13.12 -24.47
CA ALA A 122 4.03 -12.87 -25.01
C ALA A 122 4.06 -13.07 -26.52
N GLU A 123 3.47 -14.15 -27.04
CA GLU A 123 3.34 -14.39 -28.48
C GLU A 123 2.61 -13.25 -29.19
N GLU A 124 1.48 -12.80 -28.62
CA GLU A 124 0.73 -11.66 -29.14
C GLU A 124 1.53 -10.35 -29.06
N TYR A 125 2.25 -10.13 -27.95
CA TYR A 125 3.05 -8.93 -27.72
C TYR A 125 4.20 -8.84 -28.72
N LEU A 126 4.88 -9.95 -28.98
CA LEU A 126 5.98 -10.02 -29.95
C LEU A 126 5.50 -9.83 -31.40
N ALA A 127 4.28 -10.28 -31.71
CA ALA A 127 3.67 -10.12 -33.03
C ALA A 127 3.13 -8.70 -33.31
N ASP A 128 3.04 -7.84 -32.30
CA ASP A 128 2.63 -6.44 -32.45
C ASP A 128 3.80 -5.58 -32.95
N ASP A 129 3.67 -5.02 -34.16
CA ASP A 129 4.70 -4.18 -34.78
C ASP A 129 4.67 -2.70 -34.32
N ASP A 130 3.79 -2.31 -33.38
CA ASP A 130 3.75 -0.95 -32.85
C ASP A 130 5.03 -0.63 -32.02
N PRO A 131 5.87 0.34 -32.44
CA PRO A 131 7.06 0.72 -31.68
C PRO A 131 6.75 1.31 -30.29
N GLY A 132 5.52 1.74 -30.06
CA GLY A 132 5.03 2.27 -28.78
C GLY A 132 4.38 1.22 -27.87
N LYS A 133 4.28 -0.05 -28.28
CA LYS A 133 3.52 -1.09 -27.56
C LYS A 133 3.92 -1.24 -26.09
N ALA A 134 5.21 -1.11 -25.78
CA ALA A 134 5.77 -1.24 -24.44
C ALA A 134 5.19 -0.22 -23.44
N LEU A 135 4.82 0.98 -23.91
CA LEU A 135 4.25 2.06 -23.09
C LEU A 135 2.75 2.26 -23.33
N SER A 136 2.13 1.40 -24.14
CA SER A 136 0.72 1.54 -24.50
C SER A 136 -0.18 1.20 -23.31
N ALA A 137 -1.26 1.98 -23.17
CA ALA A 137 -2.29 1.69 -22.16
C ALA A 137 -2.97 0.34 -22.40
N GLU A 138 -3.11 -0.06 -23.67
CA GLU A 138 -3.68 -1.35 -24.03
C GLU A 138 -2.86 -2.51 -23.46
N TRP A 139 -1.55 -2.55 -23.73
CA TRP A 139 -0.70 -3.65 -23.24
C TRP A 139 -0.58 -3.64 -21.72
N ARG A 140 -0.46 -2.45 -21.10
CA ARG A 140 -0.51 -2.33 -19.64
C ARG A 140 -1.78 -2.97 -19.07
N ASP A 141 -2.95 -2.60 -19.60
CA ASP A 141 -4.23 -3.02 -19.05
C ASP A 141 -4.48 -4.52 -19.31
N ARG A 142 -4.04 -5.05 -20.46
CA ARG A 142 -4.12 -6.49 -20.79
C ARG A 142 -3.27 -7.34 -19.85
N VAL A 143 -1.99 -6.98 -19.66
CA VAL A 143 -1.07 -7.75 -18.80
C VAL A 143 -1.50 -7.64 -17.34
N TYR A 144 -1.86 -6.45 -16.86
CA TYR A 144 -2.40 -6.27 -15.51
C TYR A 144 -3.70 -7.07 -15.31
N GLY A 145 -4.61 -7.05 -16.29
CA GLY A 145 -5.87 -7.79 -16.23
C GLY A 145 -5.66 -9.31 -16.11
N ALA A 146 -4.74 -9.86 -16.90
CA ALA A 146 -4.35 -11.26 -16.83
C ALA A 146 -3.70 -11.61 -15.48
N MET A 147 -2.74 -10.80 -15.03
CA MET A 147 -2.07 -10.99 -13.73
C MET A 147 -3.07 -10.96 -12.58
N SER A 148 -3.94 -9.95 -12.55
CA SER A 148 -4.96 -9.78 -11.51
C SER A 148 -5.97 -10.93 -11.49
N ALA A 149 -6.34 -11.47 -12.66
CA ALA A 149 -7.23 -12.62 -12.77
C ALA A 149 -6.59 -13.93 -12.29
N ALA A 150 -5.26 -14.05 -12.36
CA ALA A 150 -4.51 -15.22 -11.91
C ALA A 150 -4.24 -15.23 -10.40
N LEU A 151 -4.48 -14.12 -9.68
CA LEU A 151 -4.18 -14.02 -8.25
C LEU A 151 -4.98 -15.03 -7.40
N PRO A 152 -4.36 -15.59 -6.34
CA PRO A 152 -5.09 -16.37 -5.33
C PRO A 152 -6.24 -15.61 -4.69
N GLY A 153 -7.29 -16.33 -4.27
CA GLY A 153 -8.53 -15.76 -3.75
C GLY A 153 -8.38 -14.88 -2.51
N GLU A 154 -7.29 -15.04 -1.76
CA GLU A 154 -6.95 -14.31 -0.54
C GLU A 154 -6.12 -13.06 -0.82
N ILE A 155 -5.52 -12.95 -2.00
CA ILE A 155 -4.65 -11.85 -2.41
C ILE A 155 -5.46 -10.82 -3.21
N MET A 156 -5.02 -9.58 -3.16
CA MET A 156 -5.49 -8.51 -4.04
C MET A 156 -4.31 -7.62 -4.43
N ALA A 157 -4.22 -7.28 -5.71
CA ALA A 157 -3.35 -6.24 -6.21
C ALA A 157 -4.08 -4.88 -6.20
N THR A 158 -3.33 -3.79 -6.08
CA THR A 158 -3.87 -2.46 -6.36
C THR A 158 -3.65 -2.08 -7.82
N ASP A 159 -3.99 -0.84 -8.18
CA ASP A 159 -3.72 -0.34 -9.52
C ASP A 159 -2.20 -0.34 -9.79
N PRO A 160 -1.76 -0.73 -11.00
CA PRO A 160 -0.36 -0.69 -11.38
C PRO A 160 0.09 0.77 -11.54
N SER A 161 1.37 1.03 -11.30
CA SER A 161 1.98 2.33 -11.55
C SER A 161 2.16 2.58 -13.06
N ASN A 162 2.40 3.83 -13.43
CA ASN A 162 2.87 4.13 -14.79
C ASN A 162 4.38 3.88 -14.95
N ALA A 163 5.11 3.69 -13.85
CA ALA A 163 6.54 3.42 -13.87
C ALA A 163 6.81 1.99 -14.35
N GLN A 164 7.75 1.84 -15.28
CA GLN A 164 8.31 0.54 -15.67
C GLN A 164 9.46 0.20 -14.73
N GLY A 165 9.42 -0.97 -14.09
CA GLY A 165 10.50 -1.44 -13.23
C GLY A 165 11.02 -2.81 -13.66
N CYS A 166 11.76 -3.46 -12.75
CA CYS A 166 12.26 -4.82 -12.97
C CYS A 166 13.22 -4.91 -14.18
N GLY A 167 14.16 -3.96 -14.26
CA GLY A 167 15.14 -3.86 -15.33
C GLY A 167 14.62 -3.17 -16.58
N ARG A 168 13.68 -2.22 -16.40
CA ARG A 168 13.05 -1.42 -17.47
C ARG A 168 13.07 0.09 -17.16
N GLU A 169 13.73 0.48 -16.08
CA GLU A 169 13.77 1.83 -15.52
C GLU A 169 14.43 2.83 -16.49
N ASP A 170 15.50 2.41 -17.18
CA ASP A 170 16.22 3.19 -18.19
C ASP A 170 15.79 2.86 -19.64
N GLY A 171 14.79 1.99 -19.78
CA GLY A 171 14.30 1.48 -21.05
C GLY A 171 14.87 0.11 -21.39
N LEU A 172 14.83 -0.25 -22.67
CA LEU A 172 15.57 -1.38 -23.22
C LEU A 172 16.26 -0.89 -24.48
N ASP A 173 17.54 -1.18 -24.62
CA ASP A 173 18.19 -1.06 -25.92
C ASP A 173 17.79 -2.23 -26.86
N GLU A 174 18.22 -2.14 -28.12
CA GLU A 174 17.88 -3.15 -29.15
C GLU A 174 18.43 -4.54 -28.80
N ASP A 175 19.60 -4.61 -28.17
CA ASP A 175 20.26 -5.87 -27.82
C ASP A 175 19.60 -6.50 -26.59
N GLU A 176 19.24 -5.70 -25.59
CA GLU A 176 18.50 -6.12 -24.40
C GLU A 176 17.10 -6.61 -24.75
N ALA A 177 16.40 -5.88 -25.62
CA ALA A 177 15.11 -6.31 -26.14
C ALA A 177 15.24 -7.68 -26.84
N ALA A 178 16.17 -7.80 -27.80
CA ALA A 178 16.40 -9.07 -28.50
C ALA A 178 16.78 -10.22 -27.55
N ALA A 179 17.56 -9.95 -26.50
CA ALA A 179 17.93 -10.95 -25.50
C ALA A 179 16.73 -11.44 -24.67
N LEU A 180 15.80 -10.55 -24.32
CA LEU A 180 14.55 -10.92 -23.65
C LEU A 180 13.65 -11.74 -24.58
N GLU A 181 13.51 -11.32 -25.84
CA GLU A 181 12.72 -12.05 -26.85
C GLU A 181 13.25 -13.47 -27.06
N ALA A 182 14.57 -13.63 -27.14
CA ALA A 182 15.21 -14.93 -27.30
C ALA A 182 14.95 -15.90 -26.13
N ARG A 183 14.54 -15.37 -24.97
CA ARG A 183 14.25 -16.13 -23.74
C ARG A 183 12.76 -16.20 -23.41
N ALA A 184 11.87 -15.70 -24.28
CA ALA A 184 10.43 -15.66 -24.03
C ALA A 184 9.83 -17.06 -23.78
N ASP A 185 10.41 -18.13 -24.32
CA ASP A 185 9.96 -19.49 -24.04
C ASP A 185 10.22 -19.92 -22.59
N GLU A 186 11.32 -19.45 -22.01
CA GLU A 186 11.81 -19.80 -20.67
C GLU A 186 11.18 -18.90 -19.60
N ASP A 187 11.06 -17.61 -19.91
CA ASP A 187 10.49 -16.57 -19.06
C ASP A 187 9.56 -15.65 -19.90
N PRO A 188 8.33 -16.11 -20.19
CA PRO A 188 7.40 -15.35 -21.02
C PRO A 188 6.95 -14.04 -20.36
N GLY A 189 7.00 -13.97 -19.02
CA GLY A 189 6.66 -12.76 -18.29
C GLY A 189 7.66 -11.63 -18.54
N ALA A 190 8.94 -11.97 -18.76
CA ALA A 190 10.01 -10.99 -18.88
C ALA A 190 9.97 -10.15 -20.15
N VAL A 191 9.27 -10.54 -21.23
CA VAL A 191 9.10 -9.70 -22.43
C VAL A 191 7.95 -8.70 -22.29
N LEU A 192 6.95 -9.01 -21.48
CA LEU A 192 5.76 -8.19 -21.27
C LEU A 192 6.10 -6.87 -20.54
N PRO A 193 5.23 -5.84 -20.63
CA PRO A 193 5.32 -4.64 -19.79
C PRO A 193 5.50 -4.95 -18.29
N GLN A 194 6.34 -4.17 -17.62
CA GLN A 194 6.77 -4.38 -16.24
C GLN A 194 6.34 -3.24 -15.31
N HIS A 195 5.06 -2.89 -15.34
CA HIS A 195 4.53 -1.89 -14.44
C HIS A 195 4.55 -2.36 -12.98
N ILE A 196 5.04 -1.53 -12.05
CA ILE A 196 5.09 -1.88 -10.63
C ILE A 196 3.67 -1.96 -10.07
N VAL A 197 3.38 -3.04 -9.35
CA VAL A 197 2.08 -3.27 -8.74
C VAL A 197 2.23 -3.88 -7.34
N PRO A 198 1.72 -3.22 -6.29
CA PRO A 198 1.69 -3.80 -4.97
C PRO A 198 0.50 -4.74 -4.81
N PHE A 199 0.70 -5.84 -4.07
CA PHE A 199 -0.32 -6.82 -3.72
C PHE A 199 -0.23 -7.20 -2.24
N TYR A 200 -1.38 -7.55 -1.65
CA TYR A 200 -1.51 -7.71 -0.22
C TYR A 200 -2.54 -8.78 0.16
N LEU A 201 -2.46 -9.24 1.40
CA LEU A 201 -3.37 -10.22 1.97
C LEU A 201 -4.69 -9.56 2.41
N LYS A 202 -5.83 -10.08 1.95
CA LYS A 202 -7.15 -9.63 2.43
C LYS A 202 -7.45 -10.26 3.81
N PRO A 203 -8.11 -9.53 4.72
CA PRO A 203 -8.64 -8.16 4.58
C PRO A 203 -7.73 -7.08 5.19
N ALA A 204 -6.41 -7.31 5.29
CA ALA A 204 -5.49 -6.54 6.14
C ALA A 204 -5.37 -5.05 5.79
N LEU A 205 -5.61 -4.67 4.52
CA LEU A 205 -5.64 -3.26 4.11
C LEU A 205 -7.06 -2.74 3.97
N THR A 206 -7.28 -1.57 4.58
CA THR A 206 -8.52 -0.81 4.44
C THR A 206 -8.61 -0.16 3.06
N ARG A 207 -9.79 0.37 2.71
CA ARG A 207 -9.92 1.20 1.51
C ARG A 207 -9.02 2.43 1.55
N ALA A 208 -8.81 3.02 2.73
CA ALA A 208 -7.97 4.20 2.90
C ALA A 208 -6.51 3.87 2.63
N ASP A 209 -5.99 2.74 3.13
CA ASP A 209 -4.62 2.31 2.88
C ASP A 209 -4.38 2.12 1.37
N ARG A 210 -5.31 1.47 0.68
CA ARG A 210 -5.19 1.25 -0.77
C ARG A 210 -5.20 2.54 -1.57
N VAL A 211 -6.19 3.42 -1.31
CA VAL A 211 -6.40 4.63 -2.12
C VAL A 211 -5.39 5.73 -1.78
N ASN A 212 -5.16 5.95 -0.48
CA ASN A 212 -4.38 7.09 -0.01
C ASN A 212 -2.89 6.76 0.15
N VAL A 213 -2.50 5.49 0.14
CA VAL A 213 -1.10 5.07 0.22
C VAL A 213 -0.66 4.39 -1.07
N LEU A 214 -1.16 3.18 -1.34
CA LEU A 214 -0.62 2.34 -2.41
C LEU A 214 -0.88 2.94 -3.80
N ASN A 215 -2.13 3.29 -4.11
CA ASN A 215 -2.49 3.96 -5.35
C ASN A 215 -1.85 5.35 -5.46
N ARG A 216 -1.58 6.02 -4.32
CA ARG A 216 -0.92 7.32 -4.32
C ARG A 216 0.54 7.19 -4.73
N VAL A 217 1.26 6.20 -4.20
CA VAL A 217 2.63 5.86 -4.65
C VAL A 217 2.61 5.51 -6.13
N ALA A 218 1.75 4.58 -6.55
CA ALA A 218 1.64 4.13 -7.95
C ALA A 218 1.36 5.27 -8.94
N GLY A 219 0.49 6.22 -8.58
CA GLY A 219 0.18 7.38 -9.43
C GLY A 219 1.22 8.51 -9.38
N SER A 220 2.06 8.55 -8.35
CA SER A 220 3.06 9.60 -8.15
C SER A 220 4.41 9.25 -8.78
N LEU A 221 4.80 7.97 -8.74
CA LEU A 221 6.07 7.46 -9.23
C LEU A 221 6.12 7.42 -10.77
N SER A 222 7.10 8.11 -11.36
CA SER A 222 7.46 7.97 -12.77
C SER A 222 8.57 6.92 -12.96
N THR A 223 8.77 6.48 -14.21
CA THR A 223 9.89 5.59 -14.56
C THR A 223 11.24 6.25 -14.27
N GLU A 224 11.40 7.54 -14.59
CA GLU A 224 12.62 8.31 -14.33
C GLU A 224 12.91 8.45 -12.83
N GLU A 225 11.89 8.67 -12.01
CA GLU A 225 12.05 8.72 -10.55
C GLU A 225 12.44 7.35 -9.99
N LEU A 226 11.86 6.26 -10.51
CA LEU A 226 12.24 4.91 -10.12
C LEU A 226 13.69 4.56 -10.52
N ASP A 227 14.13 5.01 -11.70
CA ASP A 227 15.51 4.87 -12.15
C ASP A 227 16.50 5.59 -11.21
N ASP A 228 16.19 6.85 -10.85
CA ASP A 228 17.00 7.62 -9.88
C ASP A 228 17.08 6.90 -8.52
N LEU A 229 15.93 6.49 -7.97
CA LEU A 229 15.86 5.75 -6.70
C LEU A 229 16.73 4.48 -6.75
N THR A 230 16.64 3.73 -7.85
CA THR A 230 17.37 2.46 -8.05
C THR A 230 18.86 2.70 -8.24
N THR A 231 19.25 3.71 -9.00
CA THR A 231 20.64 4.09 -9.25
C THR A 231 21.32 4.52 -7.95
N ARG A 232 20.66 5.35 -7.14
CA ARG A 232 21.19 5.81 -5.84
C ARG A 232 21.36 4.65 -4.86
N ALA A 233 20.37 3.77 -4.75
CA ALA A 233 20.48 2.57 -3.92
C ALA A 233 21.60 1.63 -4.40
N THR A 234 21.76 1.45 -5.72
CA THR A 234 22.84 0.66 -6.32
C THR A 234 24.22 1.26 -6.04
N ALA A 235 24.33 2.59 -5.99
CA ALA A 235 25.53 3.31 -5.60
C ALA A 235 25.89 3.18 -4.10
N GLY A 236 25.03 2.53 -3.31
CA GLY A 236 25.24 2.25 -1.89
C GLY A 236 24.66 3.30 -0.95
N GLU A 237 23.84 4.22 -1.44
CA GLU A 237 23.05 5.08 -0.55
C GLU A 237 22.04 4.26 0.25
N ASN A 238 21.70 4.72 1.46
CA ASN A 238 20.77 3.99 2.31
C ASN A 238 19.35 4.02 1.72
N PRO A 239 18.73 2.87 1.39
CA PRO A 239 17.41 2.82 0.76
C PRO A 239 16.33 3.56 1.56
N SER A 240 16.37 3.53 2.89
CA SER A 240 15.40 4.23 3.75
C SER A 240 15.53 5.75 3.67
N GLU A 241 16.75 6.27 3.52
CA GLU A 241 17.01 7.71 3.39
C GLU A 241 16.60 8.19 1.99
N VAL A 242 16.96 7.43 0.95
CA VAL A 242 16.58 7.70 -0.45
C VAL A 242 15.05 7.71 -0.59
N ALA A 243 14.36 6.70 -0.03
CA ALA A 243 12.91 6.63 -0.04
C ALA A 243 12.26 7.80 0.72
N ALA A 244 12.79 8.17 1.90
CA ALA A 244 12.26 9.28 2.68
C ALA A 244 12.38 10.61 1.93
N GLU A 245 13.51 10.87 1.27
CA GLU A 245 13.72 12.07 0.46
C GLU A 245 12.71 12.15 -0.70
N TRP A 246 12.49 11.05 -1.43
CA TRP A 246 11.50 11.02 -2.51
C TRP A 246 10.07 11.22 -1.97
N LEU A 247 9.72 10.60 -0.84
CA LEU A 247 8.39 10.78 -0.23
C LEU A 247 8.11 12.24 0.17
N ASP A 248 9.15 12.99 0.52
CA ASP A 248 9.05 14.38 0.96
C ASP A 248 9.05 15.39 -0.19
N THR A 249 9.58 15.01 -1.36
CA THR A 249 9.76 15.91 -2.51
C THR A 249 8.86 15.59 -3.72
N SER A 250 8.38 14.36 -3.82
CA SER A 250 7.59 13.88 -4.97
C SER A 250 6.12 14.32 -4.91
N ARG A 251 5.37 13.93 -5.95
CA ARG A 251 3.91 14.12 -6.00
C ARG A 251 3.16 13.35 -4.91
N PHE A 252 3.79 12.41 -4.19
CA PHE A 252 3.16 11.72 -3.07
C PHE A 252 2.73 12.70 -1.95
N THR A 253 3.57 13.68 -1.62
CA THR A 253 3.34 14.62 -0.51
C THR A 253 2.19 15.60 -0.76
N THR A 254 1.93 15.95 -2.02
CA THR A 254 1.02 17.05 -2.39
C THR A 254 -0.43 16.64 -2.62
N GLY A 255 -0.84 15.39 -2.42
CA GLY A 255 -2.26 15.02 -2.57
C GLY A 255 -2.70 13.72 -1.96
#